data_AF-A0A1V3L5M6-F1
#
_entry.id   AF-A0A1V3L5M6-F1
#
_cell.length_a   1.000
_cell.length_b   1.000
_cell.length_c   1.000
_cell.angle_alpha   90.00
_cell.angle_beta   90.00
_cell.angle_gamma   90.00
#
_symmetry.space_group_name_H-M   'P 1'
#
loop_
_entity.id
_entity.type
_entity.pdbx_description
1 polymer ?
#
loop_
_entity_poly.entity_id
_entity_poly.type
_entity_poly.pdbx_seq_one_letter_code
_entity_poly.pdbx_strand_id
1 'polypeptide(L)'
;MKIAFLFRSAPQGKSFAREGLDALLAATAFCDEEEIGVFFIDDGVLNLLNDQQPERLLQKDFIRTFKLLDLYGIEQRFICWESLEKFSIVEDNLIISAQKIDRTLLLAKLNQAEKLLTF
;
A
#
# COMPACT_ATOMS: atom_id res chain seq x y z
N MET A 1 9.89 12.15 -5.49
CA MET A 1 8.50 11.64 -5.48
C MET A 1 7.56 12.81 -5.68
N LYS A 2 6.66 12.71 -6.66
CA LYS A 2 5.63 13.71 -6.97
C LYS A 2 4.33 13.43 -6.22
N ILE A 3 3.92 12.16 -6.21
CA ILE A 3 2.69 11.72 -5.55
C ILE A 3 2.96 10.54 -4.61
N ALA A 4 2.43 10.65 -3.39
CA ALA A 4 2.42 9.59 -2.40
C ALA A 4 1.01 9.06 -2.18
N PHE A 5 0.87 7.74 -2.23
CA PHE A 5 -0.34 7.01 -1.85
C PHE A 5 -0.13 6.38 -0.48
N LEU A 6 -0.92 6.81 0.49
CA LEU A 6 -0.84 6.35 1.87
C LEU A 6 -2.07 5.51 2.22
N PHE A 7 -1.87 4.20 2.37
CA PHE A 7 -2.86 3.27 2.87
C PHE A 7 -2.76 3.17 4.40
N ARG A 8 -3.84 3.52 5.09
CA ARG A 8 -3.99 3.51 6.55
C ARG A 8 -5.15 2.64 7.04
N SER A 9 -6.06 2.28 6.15
CA SER A 9 -7.27 1.50 6.47
C SER A 9 -7.09 0.01 6.18
N ALA A 10 -7.68 -0.84 7.02
CA ALA A 10 -7.77 -2.29 6.77
C ALA A 10 -8.55 -2.63 5.47
N PRO A 11 -8.28 -3.77 4.83
CA PRO A 11 -9.03 -4.20 3.64
C PRO A 11 -10.47 -4.62 3.97
N GLN A 12 -11.31 -4.72 2.94
CA GLN A 12 -12.69 -5.26 2.93
C GLN A 12 -13.76 -4.50 3.73
N GLY A 13 -13.42 -3.88 4.86
CA GLY A 13 -14.38 -3.18 5.73
C GLY A 13 -14.91 -1.88 5.13
N LYS A 14 -14.11 -1.23 4.28
CA LYS A 14 -14.47 -0.05 3.48
C LYS A 14 -13.85 -0.17 2.10
N SER A 15 -14.39 0.58 1.13
CA SER A 15 -13.85 0.60 -0.23
C SER A 15 -12.57 1.42 -0.38
N PHE A 16 -12.13 2.15 0.65
CA PHE A 16 -10.99 3.08 0.56
C PHE A 16 -9.72 2.43 0.02
N ALA A 17 -9.33 1.25 0.51
CA ALA A 17 -8.14 0.58 0.02
C ALA A 17 -8.25 0.15 -1.46
N ARG A 18 -9.43 -0.29 -1.89
CA ARG A 18 -9.68 -0.64 -3.30
C ARG A 18 -9.62 0.60 -4.19
N GLU A 19 -10.33 1.65 -3.81
CA GLU A 19 -10.37 2.91 -4.56
C GLU A 19 -9.01 3.59 -4.60
N GLY A 20 -8.23 3.50 -3.51
CA GLY A 20 -6.86 4.00 -3.46
C GLY A 20 -5.93 3.25 -4.39
N LEU A 21 -6.08 1.92 -4.51
CA LEU A 21 -5.33 1.12 -5.46
C LEU A 21 -5.73 1.45 -6.91
N ASP A 22 -7.02 1.61 -7.19
CA ASP A 22 -7.50 2.03 -8.50
C ASP A 22 -6.96 3.42 -8.88
N ALA A 23 -6.95 4.37 -7.94
CA ALA A 23 -6.38 5.70 -8.13
C ALA A 23 -4.87 5.67 -8.35
N LEU A 24 -4.15 4.81 -7.62
CA LEU A 24 -2.72 4.58 -7.81
C LEU A 24 -2.41 4.05 -9.20
N LEU A 25 -3.16 3.04 -9.66
CA LEU A 25 -2.97 2.49 -11.00
C LEU A 25 -3.38 3.47 -12.10
N ALA A 26 -4.38 4.33 -11.87
CA ALA A 26 -4.70 5.40 -12.80
C ALA A 26 -3.59 6.46 -12.87
N ALA A 27 -2.90 6.74 -11.76
CA ALA A 27 -1.81 7.72 -11.72
C ALA A 27 -0.59 7.28 -12.55
N THR A 28 -0.37 5.98 -12.75
CA THR A 28 0.73 5.48 -13.60
C THR A 28 0.58 5.87 -15.08
N ALA A 29 -0.62 6.30 -15.51
CA ALA A 29 -0.83 6.83 -16.85
C ALA A 29 -0.28 8.26 -17.04
N PHE A 30 0.07 8.96 -15.95
CA PHE A 30 0.45 10.38 -15.96
C PHE A 30 1.73 10.72 -15.18
N CYS A 31 2.23 9.78 -14.39
CA CYS A 31 3.46 9.92 -13.61
C CYS A 31 4.38 8.75 -13.93
N ASP A 32 5.67 9.02 -14.02
CA ASP A 32 6.67 7.95 -14.16
C ASP A 32 6.74 7.13 -12.87
N GLU A 33 7.18 5.87 -12.96
CA GLU A 33 7.23 4.93 -11.84
C GLU A 33 8.07 5.43 -10.65
N GLU A 34 9.14 6.20 -10.93
CA GLU A 34 10.00 6.85 -9.92
C GLU A 34 9.35 8.09 -9.27
N GLU A 35 8.25 8.60 -9.83
CA GLU A 35 7.52 9.73 -9.26
C GLU A 35 6.46 9.29 -8.25
N ILE A 36 6.10 8.01 -8.21
CA ILE A 36 5.04 7.44 -7.37
C ILE A 36 5.67 6.75 -6.16
N GLY A 37 5.20 7.09 -4.96
CA GLY A 37 5.51 6.33 -3.74
C GLY A 37 4.26 5.73 -3.10
N VAL A 38 4.41 4.53 -2.55
CA VAL A 38 3.33 3.75 -1.96
C VAL A 38 3.68 3.41 -0.52
N PHE A 39 2.80 3.74 0.42
CA PHE A 39 3.07 3.66 1.85
C PHE A 39 1.95 2.91 2.57
N PHE A 40 2.33 2.01 3.46
CA PHE A 40 1.40 1.24 4.31
C PHE A 40 1.72 1.48 5.79
N ILE A 41 0.75 1.97 6.55
CA ILE A 41 0.89 2.29 7.98
C ILE A 41 -0.39 2.00 8.74
N ASP A 42 -0.32 1.90 10.07
CA ASP A 42 -1.46 1.63 10.95
C ASP A 42 -2.16 0.34 10.49
N ASP A 43 -3.48 0.35 10.27
CA ASP A 43 -4.22 -0.83 9.81
C ASP A 43 -4.03 -1.08 8.30
N GLY A 44 -3.42 -0.13 7.59
CA GLY A 44 -3.11 -0.22 6.17
C GLY A 44 -2.15 -1.36 5.81
N VAL A 45 -1.31 -1.80 6.76
CA VAL A 45 -0.41 -2.96 6.56
C VAL A 45 -1.18 -4.26 6.33
N LEU A 46 -2.44 -4.34 6.78
CA LEU A 46 -3.30 -5.51 6.57
C LEU A 46 -3.68 -5.70 5.09
N ASN A 47 -3.57 -4.67 4.25
CA ASN A 47 -3.76 -4.80 2.80
C ASN A 47 -2.70 -5.66 2.13
N LEU A 48 -1.59 -5.94 2.81
CA LEU A 48 -0.47 -6.68 2.26
C LEU A 48 -0.53 -8.17 2.58
N LEU A 49 -1.42 -8.61 3.46
CA LEU A 49 -1.53 -10.02 3.83
C LEU A 49 -1.93 -10.86 2.61
N ASN A 50 -1.16 -11.92 2.36
CA ASN A 50 -1.49 -12.89 1.32
C ASN A 50 -2.64 -13.82 1.77
N ASP A 51 -3.16 -14.60 0.82
CA ASP A 51 -4.19 -15.64 1.06
C ASP A 51 -5.49 -15.14 1.72
N GLN A 52 -5.84 -13.86 1.52
CA GLN A 52 -7.16 -13.34 1.88
C GLN A 52 -8.26 -14.02 1.06
N GLN A 53 -9.42 -14.26 1.68
CA GLN A 53 -10.59 -14.92 1.06
C GLN A 53 -11.83 -14.03 1.14
N PRO A 54 -11.83 -12.84 0.49
CA PRO A 54 -12.95 -11.91 0.55
C PRO A 54 -14.23 -12.42 -0.12
N GLU A 55 -14.15 -13.49 -0.92
CA GLU A 55 -15.30 -14.16 -1.51
C GLU A 55 -16.24 -14.72 -0.44
N ARG A 56 -15.72 -15.08 0.74
CA ARG A 56 -16.53 -15.45 1.91
C ARG A 56 -17.43 -14.32 2.41
N LEU A 57 -17.08 -13.08 2.07
CA LEU A 57 -17.85 -11.87 2.35
C LEU A 57 -18.60 -11.35 1.11
N LEU A 58 -18.68 -12.15 0.03
CA LEU A 58 -19.28 -11.76 -1.26
C LEU A 58 -18.57 -10.56 -1.92
N GLN A 59 -17.27 -10.36 -1.64
CA GLN A 59 -16.46 -9.30 -2.22
C GLN A 59 -15.41 -9.86 -3.19
N LYS A 60 -15.00 -9.04 -4.17
CA LYS A 60 -13.93 -9.36 -5.10
C LYS A 60 -12.57 -9.23 -4.41
N ASP A 61 -11.68 -10.18 -4.65
CA ASP A 61 -10.28 -10.09 -4.22
C ASP A 61 -9.50 -9.03 -5.02
N PHE A 62 -9.50 -7.80 -4.49
CA PHE A 62 -8.71 -6.70 -5.02
C PHE A 62 -7.26 -6.71 -4.51
N ILE A 63 -6.94 -7.50 -3.48
CA ILE A 63 -5.60 -7.50 -2.87
C ILE A 63 -4.57 -8.01 -3.87
N ARG A 64 -4.95 -9.00 -4.69
CA ARG A 64 -4.12 -9.49 -5.80
C ARG A 64 -3.72 -8.40 -6.80
N THR A 65 -4.51 -7.34 -6.92
CA THR A 65 -4.21 -6.21 -7.81
C THR A 65 -2.96 -5.44 -7.35
N PHE A 66 -2.54 -5.53 -6.08
CA PHE A 66 -1.27 -4.94 -5.64
C PHE A 66 -0.06 -5.54 -6.36
N LYS A 67 -0.14 -6.77 -6.88
CA LYS A 67 0.94 -7.37 -7.69
C LYS A 67 1.18 -6.62 -9.00
N LEU A 68 0.23 -5.80 -9.45
CA LEU A 68 0.45 -4.95 -10.62
C LEU A 68 1.53 -3.89 -10.37
N LEU A 69 1.82 -3.51 -9.12
CA LEU A 69 2.91 -2.59 -8.81
C LEU A 69 4.25 -3.11 -9.34
N ASP A 70 4.49 -4.43 -9.28
CA ASP A 70 5.69 -5.04 -9.86
C ASP A 70 5.69 -4.96 -11.40
N LEU A 71 4.53 -5.14 -12.04
CA LEU A 71 4.37 -5.04 -13.49
C LEU A 71 4.55 -3.62 -14.02
N TYR A 72 4.18 -2.62 -13.21
CA TYR A 72 4.32 -1.19 -13.52
C TYR A 72 5.64 -0.59 -13.02
N GLY A 73 6.60 -1.39 -12.56
CA GLY A 73 7.92 -0.90 -12.14
C GLY A 73 7.92 0.00 -10.90
N ILE A 74 6.85 -0.01 -10.09
CA ILE A 74 6.73 0.88 -8.92
C ILE A 74 7.58 0.33 -7.77
N GLU A 75 8.81 0.81 -7.65
CA GLU A 75 9.76 0.32 -6.64
C GLU A 75 9.66 1.02 -5.28
N GLN A 76 9.23 2.28 -5.25
CA GLN A 76 9.14 3.08 -4.01
C GLN A 76 7.95 2.66 -3.14
N ARG A 77 8.10 1.52 -2.49
CA ARG A 77 7.09 0.89 -1.64
C ARG A 77 7.62 0.79 -0.22
N PHE A 78 6.85 1.29 0.74
CA PHE A 78 7.29 1.39 2.13
C PHE A 78 6.24 0.86 3.10
N ILE A 79 6.68 0.15 4.13
CA ILE A 79 5.83 -0.40 5.20
C ILE A 79 6.35 0.07 6.55
N CYS A 80 5.44 0.53 7.41
CA CYS A 80 5.73 0.84 8.81
C CYS A 80 5.98 -0.44 9.62
N TRP A 81 7.20 -0.69 10.08
CA TRP A 81 7.51 -1.92 10.82
C TRP A 81 6.79 -1.99 12.18
N GLU A 82 6.63 -0.87 12.88
CA GLU A 82 5.90 -0.81 14.15
C GLU A 82 4.43 -1.19 13.97
N SER A 83 3.86 -0.92 12.78
CA SER A 83 2.49 -1.32 12.46
C SER A 83 2.39 -2.82 12.18
N LEU A 84 3.42 -3.42 11.56
CA LEU A 84 3.48 -4.88 11.40
C LEU A 84 3.57 -5.57 12.76
N GLU A 85 4.39 -5.07 13.68
CA GLU A 85 4.55 -5.62 15.02
C GLU A 85 3.24 -5.59 15.82
N LYS A 86 2.49 -4.48 15.74
CA LYS A 86 1.17 -4.34 16.38
C LYS A 86 0.23 -5.50 16.04
N PHE A 87 0.32 -6.03 14.82
CA PHE A 87 -0.51 -7.14 14.33
C PHE A 87 0.22 -8.49 14.32
N SER A 88 1.45 -8.55 14.84
CA SER A 88 2.28 -9.77 14.85
C SER A 88 2.45 -10.39 13.45
N ILE A 89 2.55 -9.55 12.41
CA ILE A 89 2.68 -9.99 11.02
C ILE A 89 4.14 -10.34 10.74
N VAL A 90 4.40 -11.62 10.44
CA VAL A 90 5.72 -12.12 10.05
C VAL A 90 5.94 -11.92 8.55
N GLU A 91 7.19 -11.67 8.17
CA GLU A 91 7.61 -11.13 6.88
C GLU A 91 7.21 -11.96 5.66
N ASP A 92 7.15 -13.28 5.79
CA ASP A 92 6.97 -14.23 4.68
C ASP A 92 5.56 -14.25 4.08
N ASN A 93 4.63 -13.45 4.62
CA ASN A 93 3.23 -13.50 4.22
C ASN A 93 2.72 -12.23 3.53
N LEU A 94 3.60 -11.43 2.93
CA LEU A 94 3.24 -10.22 2.21
C LEU A 94 3.08 -10.48 0.71
N ILE A 95 2.03 -9.92 0.10
CA ILE A 95 1.68 -10.14 -1.32
C ILE A 95 2.62 -9.42 -2.30
N ILE A 96 3.30 -8.38 -1.83
CA ILE A 96 4.32 -7.61 -2.56
C ILE A 96 5.52 -7.34 -1.66
N SER A 97 6.69 -7.17 -2.28
CA SER A 97 7.88 -6.69 -1.58
C SER A 97 7.81 -5.18 -1.36
N ALA A 98 8.23 -4.72 -0.19
CA ALA A 98 8.35 -3.31 0.13
C ALA A 98 9.35 -3.10 1.26
N GLN A 99 10.01 -1.94 1.26
CA GLN A 99 11.00 -1.60 2.26
C GLN A 99 10.33 -1.32 3.61
N LYS A 100 10.73 -2.06 4.64
CA LYS A 100 10.31 -1.78 6.02
C LYS A 100 11.12 -0.63 6.59
N ILE A 101 10.43 0.36 7.11
CA ILE A 101 11.01 1.56 7.69
C ILE A 101 10.23 1.95 8.93
N ASP A 102 10.90 2.64 9.85
CA ASP A 102 10.25 3.16 11.05
C ASP A 102 9.27 4.29 10.73
N ARG A 103 8.35 4.53 11.66
CA ARG A 103 7.32 5.56 11.51
C ARG A 103 7.91 6.94 11.26
N THR A 104 9.06 7.26 11.87
CA THR A 104 9.71 8.56 11.71
C THR A 104 10.22 8.74 10.28
N LEU A 105 10.93 7.74 9.75
CA LEU A 105 11.43 7.75 8.38
C LEU A 105 10.29 7.72 7.35
N LEU A 106 9.21 7.00 7.64
CA LEU A 106 8.01 6.98 6.79
C LEU A 106 7.42 8.37 6.65
N LEU A 107 7.19 9.07 7.77
CA LEU A 107 6.68 10.44 7.76
C LEU A 107 7.66 11.40 7.07
N ALA A 108 8.97 11.23 7.28
CA ALA A 108 9.98 12.05 6.61
C ALA A 108 9.97 11.86 5.09
N LYS A 109 9.75 10.63 4.59
CA LYS A 109 9.59 10.35 3.15
C LYS A 109 8.29 10.91 2.59
N LEU A 110 7.18 10.79 3.32
CA LEU A 110 5.90 11.38 2.91
C LEU A 110 6.00 12.90 2.73
N ASN A 111 6.75 13.60 3.60
CA ASN A 111 6.98 15.04 3.48
C ASN A 111 7.77 15.45 2.21
N GLN A 112 8.38 14.51 1.49
CA GLN A 112 9.07 14.78 0.23
C GLN A 112 8.11 14.74 -0.97
N ALA A 113 6.87 14.29 -0.79
CA ALA A 113 5.87 14.27 -1.86
C ALA A 113 5.25 15.66 -2.07
N GLU A 114 5.03 16.05 -3.32
CA GLU A 114 4.27 17.27 -3.62
C GLU A 114 2.78 17.10 -3.33
N LYS A 115 2.27 15.87 -3.48
CA LYS A 115 0.88 15.49 -3.24
C LYS A 115 0.80 14.23 -2.40
N LEU A 116 -0.12 14.21 -1.44
CA LEU A 116 -0.43 13.06 -0.60
C LEU A 116 -1.91 12.69 -0.77
N LEU A 117 -2.18 11.46 -1.19
CA LEU A 117 -3.51 10.86 -1.21
C LEU A 117 -3.58 9.79 -0.12
N THR A 118 -4.57 9.89 0.76
CA THR A 118 -4.72 8.99 1.92
C THR A 118 -5.99 8.17 1.80
N PHE A 119 -5.89 6.86 2.07
CA PHE A 119 -6.94 5.87 1.96
C PHE A 119 -6.98 4.94 3.19
#